data_AF-A0A1I5HP50-F1
#
_entry.id   AF-A0A1I5HP50-F1
#
_cell.length_a   1.000
_cell.length_b   1.000
_cell.length_c   1.000
_cell.angle_alpha   90.00
_cell.angle_beta   90.00
_cell.angle_gamma   90.00
#
_symmetry.space_group_name_H-M   'P 1'
#
loop_
_entity.id
_entity.type
_entity.pdbx_description
1 polymer ?
#
loop_
_entity_poly.entity_id
_entity_poly.type
_entity_poly.pdbx_seq_one_letter_code
_entity_poly.pdbx_strand_id
1 'polypeptide(L)'
;MLGPATAGTFEGFGVDVRVTLGGTAAPDPELPLPALITGLLREQAGARSAPVHLLAPDTPAEESRRLGESLAAESVGLLVLADGTNCSDERSPHPPDERASGLDEQIRTALAEVDTAQLQALDPQLCAELGVEGRAALQVLPGVVAASGGTWRGELLYSATPYGVSYHVAIWTRQP
;
A
#
# COMPACT_ATOMS: atom_id res chain seq x y z
N MET A 1 -1.29 -14.38 -4.38
CA MET A 1 -2.60 -13.96 -3.82
C MET A 1 -2.87 -14.77 -2.57
N LEU A 2 -3.34 -14.13 -1.49
CA LEU A 2 -3.77 -14.78 -0.26
C LEU A 2 -5.29 -14.68 -0.15
N GLY A 3 -5.94 -15.82 0.06
CA GLY A 3 -7.40 -15.90 0.11
C GLY A 3 -7.97 -15.72 1.52
N PRO A 4 -9.31 -15.67 1.67
CA PRO A 4 -9.98 -15.48 2.96
C PRO A 4 -9.62 -16.53 4.02
N ALA A 5 -9.25 -17.76 3.60
CA ALA A 5 -8.84 -18.82 4.50
C ALA A 5 -7.45 -18.62 5.14
N THR A 6 -6.79 -17.48 4.90
CA THR A 6 -5.47 -17.16 5.47
C THR A 6 -5.62 -16.54 6.86
N ALA A 7 -4.78 -16.98 7.79
CA ALA A 7 -4.63 -16.37 9.11
C ALA A 7 -3.14 -16.19 9.41
N GLY A 8 -2.79 -15.18 10.20
CA GLY A 8 -1.42 -14.87 10.57
C GLY A 8 -1.31 -14.32 11.97
N THR A 9 -0.08 -14.08 12.42
CA THR A 9 0.18 -13.49 13.73
C THR A 9 1.36 -12.52 13.70
N PHE A 10 1.30 -11.50 14.55
CA PHE A 10 2.39 -10.58 14.82
C PHE A 10 3.45 -11.15 15.78
N GLU A 11 3.38 -12.43 16.17
CA GLU A 11 4.39 -13.06 17.06
C GLU A 11 5.82 -12.92 16.49
N GLY A 12 5.98 -12.96 15.16
CA GLY A 12 7.26 -12.69 14.47
C GLY A 12 7.81 -11.28 14.68
N PHE A 13 6.96 -10.34 15.10
CA PHE A 13 7.29 -8.96 15.47
C PHE A 13 7.27 -8.74 16.99
N GLY A 14 7.18 -9.82 17.78
CA GLY A 14 7.20 -9.78 19.24
C GLY A 14 5.86 -9.42 19.90
N VAL A 15 4.75 -9.49 19.16
CA VAL A 15 3.41 -9.12 19.67
C VAL A 15 2.42 -10.27 19.46
N ASP A 16 1.79 -10.76 20.52
CA ASP A 16 0.75 -11.80 20.44
C ASP A 16 -0.60 -11.23 19.98
N VAL A 17 -0.66 -10.91 18.68
CA VAL A 17 -1.88 -10.51 17.98
C VAL A 17 -2.08 -11.45 16.80
N ARG A 18 -3.27 -12.06 16.73
CA ARG A 18 -3.67 -12.94 15.64
C ARG A 18 -4.64 -12.19 14.73
N VAL A 19 -4.53 -12.44 13.43
CA VAL A 19 -5.37 -11.81 12.42
C VAL A 19 -5.84 -12.83 11.38
N THR A 20 -6.96 -12.56 10.72
CA THR A 20 -7.47 -13.40 9.64
C THR A 20 -7.92 -12.55 8.47
N LEU A 21 -7.82 -13.08 7.25
CA LEU A 21 -8.37 -12.46 6.05
C LEU A 21 -9.85 -12.80 5.82
N GLY A 22 -10.52 -13.42 6.80
CA GLY A 22 -11.95 -13.78 6.77
C GLY A 22 -12.29 -15.21 7.22
N GLY A 23 -11.29 -16.08 7.40
CA GLY A 23 -11.43 -17.48 7.78
C GLY A 23 -11.01 -17.79 9.21
N THR A 24 -10.91 -19.08 9.53
CA THR A 24 -10.60 -19.63 10.86
C THR A 24 -9.40 -20.60 10.85
N ALA A 25 -8.48 -20.45 9.90
CA ALA A 25 -7.28 -21.28 9.83
C ALA A 25 -6.33 -21.04 11.02
N ALA A 26 -5.39 -21.96 11.22
CA ALA A 26 -4.29 -21.76 12.14
C ALA A 26 -3.42 -20.57 11.67
N PRO A 27 -2.98 -19.68 12.57
CA PRO A 27 -2.18 -18.52 12.19
C PRO A 27 -0.79 -18.95 11.72
N ASP A 28 -0.39 -18.43 10.55
CA ASP A 28 0.96 -18.54 10.01
C ASP A 28 1.86 -17.43 10.61
N PRO A 29 2.95 -17.78 11.33
CA PRO A 29 3.88 -16.80 11.88
C PRO A 29 4.80 -16.15 10.83
N GLU A 30 4.88 -16.69 9.61
CA GLU A 30 5.73 -16.17 8.53
C GLU A 30 4.95 -15.30 7.54
N LEU A 31 3.69 -14.98 7.83
CA LEU A 31 2.85 -14.19 6.94
C LEU A 31 3.44 -12.77 6.76
N PRO A 32 3.57 -12.26 5.51
CA PRO A 32 4.20 -10.97 5.27
C PRO A 32 3.42 -9.82 5.91
N LEU A 33 4.14 -8.78 6.36
CA LEU A 33 3.58 -7.66 7.11
C LEU A 33 2.35 -7.00 6.44
N PRO A 34 2.32 -6.74 5.11
CA PRO A 34 1.13 -6.19 4.47
C PRO A 34 -0.14 -7.04 4.63
N ALA A 35 0.01 -8.37 4.67
CA ALA A 35 -1.11 -9.28 4.92
C ALA A 35 -1.56 -9.26 6.38
N LEU A 36 -0.61 -9.15 7.33
CA LEU A 36 -0.92 -8.99 8.75
C LEU A 36 -1.67 -7.68 9.02
N ILE A 37 -1.20 -6.56 8.46
CA ILE A 37 -1.86 -5.25 8.53
C ILE A 37 -3.26 -5.29 7.90
N THR A 38 -3.42 -5.96 6.75
CA THR A 38 -4.73 -6.11 6.11
C THR A 38 -5.69 -6.89 7.00
N GLY A 39 -5.26 -7.99 7.63
CA GLY A 39 -6.09 -8.75 8.56
C GLY A 39 -6.52 -7.94 9.78
N LEU A 40 -5.59 -7.15 10.35
CA LEU A 40 -5.88 -6.24 11.47
C LEU A 40 -6.92 -5.19 11.09
N LEU A 41 -6.73 -4.50 9.95
CA LEU A 41 -7.65 -3.47 9.47
C LEU A 41 -9.01 -4.06 9.07
N ARG A 42 -9.03 -5.26 8.50
CA ARG A 42 -10.27 -5.99 8.17
C ARG A 42 -11.10 -6.24 9.41
N GLU A 43 -10.48 -6.64 10.52
CA GLU A 43 -11.18 -6.81 11.80
C GLU A 43 -11.70 -5.48 12.35
N GLN A 44 -10.87 -4.43 12.39
CA GLN A 44 -11.26 -3.11 12.87
C GLN A 44 -12.40 -2.48 12.05
N ALA A 45 -12.40 -2.70 10.74
CA ALA A 45 -13.45 -2.22 9.85
C ALA A 45 -14.71 -3.11 9.86
N GLY A 46 -14.69 -4.26 10.52
CA GLY A 46 -15.80 -5.22 10.51
C GLY A 46 -16.04 -5.87 9.13
N ALA A 47 -15.05 -5.88 8.24
CA ALA A 47 -15.18 -6.46 6.92
C ALA A 47 -15.26 -8.00 7.00
N ARG A 48 -16.07 -8.63 6.14
CA ARG A 48 -16.23 -10.10 6.14
C ARG A 48 -14.96 -10.82 5.71
N SER A 49 -14.29 -10.30 4.68
CA SER A 49 -13.04 -10.85 4.16
C SER A 49 -12.24 -9.75 3.46
N ALA A 50 -10.92 -9.92 3.41
CA ALA A 50 -10.01 -9.05 2.69
C ALA A 50 -8.92 -9.90 2.00
N PRO A 51 -9.16 -10.46 0.80
CA PRO A 51 -8.12 -11.13 0.05
C PRO A 51 -6.99 -10.17 -0.32
N VAL A 52 -5.76 -10.67 -0.37
CA VAL A 52 -4.56 -9.84 -0.58
C VAL A 52 -3.84 -10.21 -1.87
N HIS A 53 -3.51 -9.21 -2.67
CA HIS A 53 -2.60 -9.31 -3.80
C HIS A 53 -1.21 -8.84 -3.37
N LEU A 54 -0.27 -9.77 -3.26
CA LEU A 54 1.14 -9.46 -3.05
C LEU A 54 1.80 -9.28 -4.41
N LEU A 55 2.43 -8.13 -4.62
CA LEU A 55 3.17 -7.81 -5.83
C LEU A 55 4.67 -7.86 -5.54
N ALA A 56 5.43 -8.36 -6.51
CA ALA A 56 6.88 -8.38 -6.38
C ALA A 56 7.42 -6.93 -6.48
N PRO A 57 8.52 -6.60 -5.76
CA PRO A 57 9.09 -5.25 -5.81
C PRO A 57 9.47 -4.78 -7.22
N ASP A 58 9.77 -5.70 -8.13
CA ASP A 58 10.15 -5.45 -9.53
C ASP A 58 8.97 -5.56 -10.51
N THR A 59 7.73 -5.76 -10.03
CA THR A 59 6.55 -5.81 -10.90
C THR A 59 6.48 -4.55 -11.78
N PRO A 60 6.41 -4.68 -13.12
CA PRO A 60 6.35 -3.54 -14.03
C PRO A 60 5.12 -2.68 -13.78
N ALA A 61 5.27 -1.36 -13.90
CA ALA A 61 4.19 -0.41 -13.68
C ALA A 61 2.93 -0.71 -14.52
N GLU A 62 3.11 -1.19 -15.75
CA GLU A 62 2.01 -1.56 -16.64
C GLU A 62 1.28 -2.83 -16.20
N GLU A 63 1.99 -3.77 -15.55
CA GLU A 63 1.37 -4.96 -14.97
C GLU A 63 0.55 -4.60 -13.73
N SER A 64 1.10 -3.77 -12.83
CA SER A 64 0.36 -3.20 -11.71
C SER A 64 -0.90 -2.45 -12.16
N ARG A 65 -0.79 -1.62 -13.21
CA ARG A 65 -1.90 -0.88 -13.79
C ARG A 65 -3.00 -1.82 -14.28
N ARG A 66 -2.67 -2.88 -15.02
CA ARG A 66 -3.64 -3.89 -15.49
C ARG A 66 -4.32 -4.64 -14.35
N LEU A 67 -3.61 -4.93 -13.26
CA LEU A 67 -4.24 -5.47 -12.06
C LEU A 67 -5.30 -4.50 -11.52
N GLY A 68 -5.00 -3.21 -11.45
CA GLY A 68 -5.95 -2.18 -11.03
C GLY A 68 -7.21 -2.11 -11.89
N GLU A 69 -7.05 -2.23 -13.22
CA GLU A 69 -8.18 -2.31 -14.15
C GLU A 69 -9.07 -3.52 -13.87
N SER A 70 -8.47 -4.69 -13.58
CA SER A 70 -9.22 -5.90 -13.25
C SER A 70 -9.98 -5.79 -11.93
N LEU A 71 -9.36 -5.18 -10.90
CA LEU A 71 -9.97 -4.98 -9.59
C LEU A 71 -11.11 -3.96 -9.63
N ALA A 72 -11.07 -2.98 -10.53
CA ALA A 72 -12.15 -2.00 -10.70
C ALA A 72 -13.48 -2.60 -11.18
N ALA A 73 -13.46 -3.79 -11.78
CA ALA A 73 -14.67 -4.51 -12.17
C ALA A 73 -15.39 -5.15 -10.96
N GLU A 74 -14.73 -5.24 -9.80
CA GLU A 74 -15.29 -5.80 -8.58
C GLU A 74 -16.02 -4.74 -7.75
N SER A 75 -17.10 -5.13 -7.07
CA SER A 75 -17.84 -4.24 -6.16
C SER A 75 -17.22 -4.28 -4.76
N VAL A 76 -15.98 -3.79 -4.64
CA VAL A 76 -15.18 -3.86 -3.41
C VAL A 76 -14.50 -2.51 -3.09
N GLY A 77 -14.17 -2.30 -1.82
CA GLY A 77 -13.19 -1.28 -1.44
C GLY A 77 -11.77 -1.82 -1.59
N LEU A 78 -10.80 -0.95 -1.87
CA LEU A 78 -9.39 -1.31 -2.01
C LEU A 78 -8.56 -0.71 -0.87
N LEU A 79 -7.70 -1.54 -0.30
CA LEU A 79 -6.62 -1.13 0.59
C LEU A 79 -5.31 -1.34 -0.16
N VAL A 80 -4.56 -0.26 -0.37
CA VAL A 80 -3.23 -0.29 -0.98
C VAL A 80 -2.21 0.04 0.11
N LEU A 81 -1.25 -0.86 0.32
CA LEU A 81 -0.22 -0.72 1.35
C LEU A 81 1.13 -0.50 0.69
N ALA A 82 1.80 0.58 1.10
CA ALA A 82 3.14 0.96 0.69
C ALA A 82 3.72 1.90 1.74
N ASP A 83 5.04 1.93 1.83
CA ASP A 83 5.79 2.88 2.65
C ASP A 83 6.32 4.01 1.76
N GLY A 84 6.67 5.14 2.37
CA GLY A 84 7.51 6.16 1.74
C GLY A 84 8.98 5.79 1.83
N THR A 85 9.86 6.78 1.65
CA THR A 85 11.31 6.55 1.75
C THR A 85 11.73 6.19 3.18
N ASN A 86 12.81 5.42 3.32
CA ASN A 86 13.38 4.99 4.60
C ASN A 86 14.83 5.49 4.81
N CYS A 87 15.13 6.65 4.22
CA CYS A 87 16.45 7.29 4.19
C CYS A 87 16.32 8.82 4.34
N SER A 88 15.39 9.29 5.18
CA SER A 88 15.06 10.73 5.30
C SER A 88 16.01 11.50 6.22
N ASP A 89 16.41 10.90 7.34
CA ASP A 89 17.28 11.49 8.36
C ASP A 89 18.06 10.44 9.18
N GLU A 90 18.86 10.86 10.16
CA GLU A 90 19.71 9.96 10.98
C GLU A 90 18.94 8.92 11.81
N ARG A 91 17.62 9.07 11.96
CA ARG A 91 16.74 8.08 12.62
C ARG A 91 16.26 6.99 11.67
N SER A 92 16.57 7.15 10.38
CA SER A 92 16.12 6.25 9.33
C SER A 92 16.91 4.95 9.33
N PRO A 93 16.30 3.83 8.87
CA PRO A 93 17.00 2.57 8.72
C PRO A 93 18.25 2.65 7.83
N HIS A 94 18.25 3.55 6.84
CA HIS A 94 19.36 3.79 5.92
C HIS A 94 19.89 5.23 6.04
N PRO A 95 21.17 5.47 5.64
CA PRO A 95 21.76 6.81 5.65
C PRO A 95 20.92 7.83 4.86
N PRO A 96 20.89 9.11 5.27
CA PRO A 96 20.13 10.14 4.57
C PRO A 96 20.50 10.28 3.10
N ASP A 97 19.50 10.39 2.23
CA ASP A 97 19.67 10.67 0.80
C ASP A 97 18.88 11.94 0.42
N GLU A 98 19.52 12.88 -0.27
CA GLU A 98 18.90 14.16 -0.65
C GLU A 98 17.69 14.01 -1.59
N ARG A 99 17.60 12.87 -2.30
CA ARG A 99 16.51 12.55 -3.22
C ARG A 99 15.23 12.11 -2.48
N ALA A 100 15.35 11.68 -1.22
CA ALA A 100 14.26 11.13 -0.41
C ALA A 100 13.07 12.09 -0.29
N SER A 101 13.35 13.34 0.09
CA SER A 101 12.34 14.40 0.28
C SER A 101 11.53 14.65 -0.99
N GLY A 102 12.18 14.65 -2.15
CA GLY A 102 11.50 14.84 -3.44
C GLY A 102 10.57 13.68 -3.80
N LEU A 103 10.98 12.44 -3.54
CA LEU A 103 10.16 11.26 -3.80
C LEU A 103 8.97 11.16 -2.85
N ASP A 104 9.17 11.44 -1.56
CA ASP A 104 8.08 11.47 -0.58
C ASP A 104 7.05 12.56 -0.91
N GLU A 105 7.51 13.74 -1.33
CA GLU A 105 6.62 14.82 -1.75
C GLU A 105 5.81 14.48 -3.01
N GLN A 106 6.42 13.76 -3.97
CA GLN A 106 5.72 13.22 -5.15
C GLN A 106 4.63 12.24 -4.72
N ILE A 107 4.95 11.26 -3.86
CA ILE A 107 3.97 10.27 -3.37
C ILE A 107 2.85 10.96 -2.60
N ARG A 108 3.19 11.86 -1.66
CA ARG A 108 2.25 12.62 -0.85
C ARG A 108 1.27 13.42 -1.70
N THR A 109 1.78 14.16 -2.68
CA THR A 109 0.96 15.01 -3.56
C THR A 109 0.07 14.15 -4.45
N ALA A 110 0.62 13.07 -5.02
CA ALA A 110 -0.14 12.18 -5.87
C ALA A 110 -1.30 11.50 -5.12
N LEU A 111 -1.08 11.11 -3.86
CA LEU A 111 -2.13 10.57 -3.00
C LEU A 111 -3.17 11.64 -2.61
N ALA A 112 -2.76 12.88 -2.37
CA ALA A 112 -3.69 13.96 -2.00
C ALA A 112 -4.59 14.39 -3.17
N GLU A 113 -4.04 14.42 -4.39
CA GLU A 113 -4.68 15.00 -5.57
C GLU A 113 -5.23 13.96 -6.56
N VAL A 114 -5.08 12.67 -6.26
CA VAL A 114 -5.40 11.57 -7.19
C VAL A 114 -4.58 11.67 -8.48
N ASP A 115 -3.31 12.10 -8.38
CA ASP A 115 -2.42 12.21 -9.54
C ASP A 115 -1.89 10.83 -9.95
N THR A 116 -2.70 10.16 -10.75
CA THR A 116 -2.38 8.84 -11.30
C THR A 116 -1.16 8.86 -12.23
N ALA A 117 -0.82 9.99 -12.84
CA ALA A 117 0.36 10.09 -13.71
C ALA A 117 1.63 10.08 -12.87
N GLN A 118 1.66 10.81 -11.75
CA GLN A 118 2.78 10.78 -10.80
C GLN A 118 2.98 9.41 -10.16
N LEU A 119 1.89 8.72 -9.79
CA LEU A 119 1.99 7.34 -9.29
C LEU A 119 2.54 6.39 -10.37
N GLN A 120 2.05 6.50 -11.61
CA GLN A 120 2.52 5.68 -12.72
C GLN A 120 4.00 5.94 -13.04
N ALA A 121 4.48 7.17 -12.83
CA ALA A 121 5.85 7.59 -13.11
C ALA A 121 6.86 7.25 -12.00
N LEU A 122 6.45 6.61 -10.89
CA LEU A 122 7.38 6.16 -9.84
C LEU A 122 8.42 5.19 -10.44
N ASP A 123 9.68 5.64 -10.43
CA ASP A 123 10.79 4.90 -11.01
C ASP A 123 11.16 3.69 -10.13
N PRO A 124 11.18 2.46 -10.68
CA PRO A 124 11.47 1.25 -9.90
C PRO A 124 12.84 1.26 -9.24
N GLN A 125 13.86 1.78 -9.92
CA GLN A 125 15.22 1.76 -9.40
C GLN A 125 15.38 2.79 -8.27
N LEU A 126 14.91 4.02 -8.47
CA LEU A 126 14.94 5.06 -7.45
C LEU A 126 14.14 4.66 -6.20
N CYS A 127 12.95 4.08 -6.38
CA CYS A 127 12.17 3.57 -5.25
C CYS A 127 12.92 2.50 -4.46
N ALA A 128 13.60 1.58 -5.15
CA ALA A 128 14.41 0.55 -4.49
C ALA A 128 15.63 1.14 -3.77
N GLU A 129 16.31 2.11 -4.37
CA GLU A 129 17.47 2.79 -3.78
C GLU A 129 17.10 3.59 -2.51
N LEU A 130 15.90 4.17 -2.48
CA LEU A 130 15.39 4.98 -1.35
C LEU A 130 14.48 4.19 -0.39
N GLY A 131 14.37 2.88 -0.62
CA GLY A 131 13.65 1.95 0.25
C GLY A 131 12.13 2.11 0.31
N VAL A 132 11.52 2.61 -0.77
CA VAL A 132 10.06 2.66 -0.95
C VAL A 132 9.54 1.24 -1.21
N GLU A 133 9.06 0.58 -0.15
CA GLU A 133 8.36 -0.69 -0.26
C GLU A 133 6.92 -0.47 -0.74
N GLY A 134 6.42 -1.35 -1.62
CA GLY A 134 5.04 -1.26 -2.12
C GLY A 134 4.82 -0.30 -3.29
N ARG A 135 5.88 0.23 -3.94
CA ARG A 135 5.78 0.98 -5.23
C ARG A 135 4.82 0.31 -6.22
N ALA A 136 4.99 -1.00 -6.44
CA ALA A 136 4.16 -1.75 -7.37
C ALA A 136 2.67 -1.74 -6.97
N ALA A 137 2.35 -1.69 -5.68
CA ALA A 137 0.99 -1.58 -5.16
C ALA A 137 0.42 -0.17 -5.39
N LEU A 138 1.21 0.89 -5.18
CA LEU A 138 0.79 2.26 -5.52
C LEU A 138 0.41 2.39 -7.00
N GLN A 139 1.13 1.70 -7.88
CA GLN A 139 0.88 1.68 -9.33
C GLN A 139 -0.34 0.84 -9.76
N VAL A 140 -1.06 0.21 -8.83
CA VAL A 140 -2.39 -0.36 -9.08
C VAL A 140 -3.44 0.73 -9.19
N LEU A 141 -3.31 1.81 -8.40
CA LEU A 141 -4.30 2.90 -8.30
C LEU A 141 -4.61 3.58 -9.66
N PRO A 142 -3.62 3.87 -10.55
CA PRO A 142 -3.90 4.41 -11.87
C PRO A 142 -4.86 3.54 -12.71
N GLY A 143 -4.73 2.22 -12.65
CA GLY A 143 -5.62 1.29 -13.35
C GLY A 143 -7.05 1.32 -12.80
N VAL A 144 -7.18 1.42 -11.48
CA VAL A 144 -8.49 1.50 -10.81
C VAL A 144 -9.24 2.75 -11.25
N VAL A 145 -8.56 3.91 -11.22
CA VAL A 145 -9.15 5.20 -11.62
C VAL A 145 -9.55 5.18 -13.09
N ALA A 146 -8.68 4.69 -13.97
CA ALA A 146 -8.92 4.62 -15.41
C ALA A 146 -10.13 3.73 -15.75
N ALA A 147 -10.22 2.54 -15.15
CA ALA A 147 -11.30 1.59 -15.45
C ALA A 147 -12.63 1.94 -14.76
N SER A 148 -12.61 2.55 -13.59
CA SER A 148 -13.83 2.91 -12.86
C SER A 148 -14.60 4.05 -13.55
N GLY A 149 -13.87 4.99 -14.18
CA GLY A 149 -14.44 6.21 -14.75
C GLY A 149 -15.01 7.19 -13.70
N GLY A 150 -15.37 8.40 -14.15
CA GLY A 150 -15.86 9.46 -13.26
C GLY A 150 -14.76 10.18 -12.48
N THR A 151 -15.16 11.04 -11.55
CA THR A 151 -14.24 11.88 -10.77
C THR A 151 -13.95 11.25 -9.42
N TRP A 152 -12.69 11.28 -9.01
CA TRP A 152 -12.25 10.85 -7.68
C TRP A 152 -11.84 12.06 -6.86
N ARG A 153 -12.04 11.97 -5.54
CA ARG A 153 -11.53 12.91 -4.56
C ARG A 153 -10.54 12.20 -3.66
N GLY A 154 -9.32 12.73 -3.59
CA GLY A 154 -8.32 12.36 -2.60
C GLY A 154 -8.47 13.20 -1.34
N GLU A 155 -8.30 12.57 -0.19
CA GLU A 155 -8.18 13.24 1.11
C GLU A 155 -6.98 12.65 1.83
N LEU A 156 -5.93 13.47 2.01
CA LEU A 156 -4.76 13.10 2.79
C LEU A 156 -5.06 13.28 4.28
N LEU A 157 -5.10 12.17 5.01
CA LEU A 157 -5.42 12.12 6.44
C LEU A 157 -4.18 12.23 7.33
N TYR A 158 -3.04 11.74 6.82
CA TYR A 158 -1.78 11.74 7.57
C TYR A 158 -0.58 11.82 6.63
N SER A 159 0.47 12.52 7.05
CA SER A 159 1.76 12.58 6.36
C SER A 159 2.86 13.01 7.33
N ALA A 160 3.75 12.09 7.71
CA ALA A 160 4.92 12.41 8.52
C ALA A 160 5.98 11.29 8.48
N THR A 161 7.16 11.58 9.04
CA THR A 161 8.30 10.67 9.14
C THR A 161 8.68 10.42 10.62
N PRO A 162 7.77 9.84 11.45
CA PRO A 162 7.96 9.70 12.90
C PRO A 162 9.10 8.76 13.29
N TYR A 163 9.43 7.78 12.45
CA TYR A 163 10.37 6.69 12.74
C TYR A 163 11.49 6.58 11.70
N GLY A 164 11.82 7.68 11.01
CA GLY A 164 12.79 7.66 9.91
C GLY A 164 12.30 6.91 8.66
N VAL A 165 11.00 6.64 8.59
CA VAL A 165 10.29 6.17 7.41
C VAL A 165 9.10 7.09 7.20
N SER A 166 8.88 7.53 5.96
CA SER A 166 7.76 8.38 5.61
C SER A 166 6.47 7.56 5.48
N TYR A 167 5.40 8.03 6.12
CA TYR A 167 4.08 7.39 6.06
C TYR A 167 3.04 8.40 5.59
N HIS A 168 2.26 7.98 4.58
CA HIS A 168 1.13 8.73 4.05
C HIS A 168 -0.14 7.90 4.15
N VAL A 169 -1.23 8.50 4.64
CA VAL A 169 -2.55 7.85 4.67
C VAL A 169 -3.52 8.74 3.92
N ALA A 170 -4.15 8.20 2.88
CA ALA A 170 -5.15 8.90 2.10
C ALA A 170 -6.38 8.02 1.85
N ILE A 171 -7.54 8.67 1.71
CA ILE A 171 -8.77 8.03 1.25
C ILE A 171 -9.12 8.59 -0.12
N TRP A 172 -9.40 7.70 -1.07
CA TRP A 172 -9.93 8.06 -2.37
C TRP A 172 -11.40 7.67 -2.44
N THR A 173 -12.27 8.65 -2.70
CA THR A 173 -13.71 8.41 -2.86
C THR A 173 -14.16 8.80 -4.26
N ARG A 174 -14.89 7.90 -4.90
CA ARG A 174 -15.56 8.22 -6.16
C ARG A 174 -16.70 9.18 -5.90
N GLN A 175 -16.74 10.27 -6.64
CA GLN A 175 -17.84 11.22 -6.58
C GLN A 175 -19.04 10.68 -7.40
N PRO A 176 -20.28 10.86 -6.91
CA PRO A 176 -21.49 10.47 -7.61
C PRO A 176 -21.72 11.27 -8.89
#